data_AF-A0A8V0YG28-F1
#
_entry.id   AF-A0A8V0YG28-F1
#
_cell.length_a   1.000
_cell.length_b   1.000
_cell.length_c   1.000
_cell.angle_alpha   90.00
_cell.angle_beta   90.00
_cell.angle_gamma   90.00
#
_symmetry.space_group_name_H-M   'P 1'
#
loop_
_entity.id
_entity.type
_entity.pdbx_description
1 polymer ?
#
loop_
_entity_poly.entity_id
_entity_poly.type
_entity_poly.pdbx_seq_one_letter_code
_entity_poly.pdbx_strand_id
1 'polypeptide(L)'
;MVKKRQAGTMDTSVFPCLFVILLAGSSPSGCAEDNSSASHKTEGGAEKLVLLNDIADVEAFISGAEVAVVGFFQEPESPEVSQLRLVAARIPEVPFALSSSSAVREHYGVTEATLTLFRRADKDRRDLNMESEEIDADKMSRFIRINELRLVTEYNPTTAVGVLHSSLLLHLLLFTDKKSSEHPERMRRYREAAELFEGKILFILVDINLKSNEQVMAYFKLKKSQLPALAIFHTPDEKRDVLPLEEVSIERVKDFCNAFLQKMQKEEDKPEEKAFNEEL
;
A
#
# COMPACT_ATOMS: atom_id res chain seq x y z
N MET A 1 -22.71 -44.86 21.70
CA MET A 1 -21.27 -44.84 21.38
C MET A 1 -21.08 -44.07 20.08
N VAL A 2 -20.76 -42.78 20.18
CA VAL A 2 -20.64 -41.84 19.06
C VAL A 2 -19.15 -41.55 18.85
N LYS A 3 -18.67 -41.79 17.64
CA LYS A 3 -17.26 -41.65 17.25
C LYS A 3 -16.97 -40.17 16.95
N LYS A 4 -16.20 -39.51 17.82
CA LYS A 4 -15.69 -38.14 17.61
C LYS A 4 -14.82 -38.10 16.36
N ARG A 5 -15.13 -37.19 15.42
CA ARG A 5 -14.23 -36.79 14.33
C ARG A 5 -13.18 -35.83 14.91
N GLN A 6 -11.91 -36.14 14.72
CA GLN A 6 -10.79 -35.25 14.98
C GLN A 6 -10.84 -34.09 13.98
N ALA A 7 -10.80 -32.86 14.49
CA ALA A 7 -10.49 -31.68 13.73
C ALA A 7 -8.99 -31.69 13.42
N GLY A 8 -8.64 -31.58 12.14
CA GLY A 8 -7.28 -31.32 11.71
C GLY A 8 -6.87 -29.92 12.16
N THR A 9 -5.78 -29.85 12.90
CA THR A 9 -5.08 -28.63 13.26
C THR A 9 -4.63 -27.96 11.96
N MET A 10 -5.19 -26.80 11.62
CA MET A 10 -4.66 -25.94 10.57
C MET A 10 -3.28 -25.44 11.02
N ASP A 11 -2.28 -25.70 10.20
CA ASP A 11 -0.91 -25.22 10.37
C ASP A 11 -0.89 -23.71 10.62
N THR A 12 -0.36 -23.36 11.79
CA THR A 12 -0.09 -21.99 12.18
C THR A 12 1.20 -21.52 11.53
N SER A 13 1.09 -20.40 10.81
CA SER A 13 2.09 -19.32 10.81
C SER A 13 3.40 -19.56 10.04
N VAL A 14 3.31 -19.61 8.71
CA VAL A 14 4.44 -19.29 7.80
C VAL A 14 4.40 -17.79 7.49
N PHE A 15 4.71 -16.95 8.46
CA PHE A 15 4.92 -15.51 8.27
C PHE A 15 5.86 -15.00 9.37
N PRO A 16 7.19 -14.93 9.17
CA PRO A 16 7.93 -14.04 10.05
C PRO A 16 9.14 -13.27 9.50
N CYS A 17 9.84 -13.63 8.42
CA CYS A 17 11.15 -12.98 8.22
C CYS A 17 11.03 -11.57 7.66
N LEU A 18 10.22 -11.34 6.62
CA LEU A 18 9.97 -9.98 6.16
C LEU A 18 9.09 -9.21 7.15
N PHE A 19 8.10 -9.86 7.76
CA PHE A 19 7.19 -9.23 8.74
C PHE A 19 7.95 -8.65 9.96
N VAL A 20 8.92 -9.40 10.50
CA VAL A 20 9.78 -8.92 11.60
C VAL A 20 10.71 -7.80 11.12
N ILE A 21 11.27 -7.88 9.91
CA ILE A 21 12.16 -6.83 9.39
C ILE A 21 11.39 -5.53 9.13
N LEU A 22 10.18 -5.61 8.59
CA LEU A 22 9.35 -4.44 8.28
C LEU A 22 8.85 -3.76 9.57
N LEU A 23 8.57 -4.51 10.64
CA LEU A 23 8.11 -3.97 11.93
C LEU A 23 9.26 -3.59 12.89
N ALA A 24 10.38 -4.31 12.90
CA ALA A 24 11.52 -4.03 13.79
C ALA A 24 12.34 -2.80 13.35
N GLY A 25 12.15 -2.30 12.13
CA GLY A 25 12.69 -1.02 11.68
C GLY A 25 12.00 0.21 12.29
N SER A 26 10.88 0.03 12.98
CA SER A 26 10.07 1.08 13.61
C SER A 26 10.24 1.09 15.13
N SER A 27 11.38 1.61 15.59
CA SER A 27 11.47 2.13 16.98
C SER A 27 11.02 3.60 16.99
N PRO A 28 10.15 4.05 17.91
CA PRO A 28 9.79 5.45 18.02
C PRO A 28 10.93 6.21 18.72
N SER A 29 11.79 6.86 17.94
CA SER A 29 12.77 7.83 18.48
C SER A 29 12.25 9.25 18.24
N GLY A 30 12.23 10.03 19.32
CA GLY A 30 11.54 11.32 19.48
C GLY A 30 11.87 12.40 18.46
N CYS A 31 10.89 13.29 18.32
CA CYS A 31 10.92 14.48 17.49
C CYS A 31 12.02 15.44 17.95
N ALA A 32 12.82 15.92 17.01
CA ALA A 32 13.51 17.20 17.11
C ALA A 32 13.06 18.03 15.91
N GLU A 33 12.33 19.12 16.20
CA GLU A 33 11.96 20.16 15.25
C GLU A 33 13.21 20.88 14.78
N ASP A 34 13.35 21.08 13.47
CA ASP A 34 14.19 22.15 12.93
C ASP A 34 13.40 22.88 11.85
N ASN A 35 13.04 24.12 12.18
CA ASN A 35 12.38 25.08 11.30
C ASN A 35 13.38 25.66 10.32
N SER A 36 13.08 25.58 9.01
CA SER A 36 13.59 26.53 8.05
C SER A 36 12.51 26.88 7.04
N SER A 37 12.12 28.15 7.09
CA SER A 37 11.11 28.79 6.27
C SER A 37 11.69 29.24 4.93
N ALA A 38 10.95 29.00 3.85
CA ALA A 38 11.02 29.83 2.66
C ALA A 38 9.63 29.91 2.02
N SER A 39 9.12 31.12 1.99
CA SER A 39 7.81 31.52 1.48
C SER A 39 7.74 31.46 -0.05
N HIS A 40 6.71 30.81 -0.57
CA HIS A 40 6.06 31.24 -1.79
C HIS A 40 4.54 31.20 -1.57
N LYS A 41 3.94 32.38 -1.49
CA LYS A 41 2.49 32.56 -1.64
C LYS A 41 2.16 32.42 -3.12
N THR A 42 1.23 31.53 -3.43
CA THR A 42 0.32 31.71 -4.57
C THR A 42 -1.04 31.17 -4.16
N GLU A 43 -2.06 31.97 -4.44
CA GLU A 43 -3.44 31.89 -3.99
C GLU A 43 -4.20 30.68 -4.55
N GLY A 44 -5.15 30.15 -3.77
CA GLY A 44 -6.17 29.19 -4.23
C GLY A 44 -6.38 27.96 -3.35
N GLY A 45 -6.62 28.13 -2.04
CA GLY A 45 -6.83 27.01 -1.10
C GLY A 45 -8.24 26.93 -0.51
N ALA A 46 -9.27 27.33 -1.27
CA ALA A 46 -10.66 27.25 -0.82
C ALA A 46 -11.31 25.95 -1.32
N GLU A 47 -11.74 25.13 -0.34
CA GLU A 47 -12.63 23.96 -0.44
C GLU A 47 -12.27 22.83 -1.42
N LYS A 48 -11.71 21.72 -0.92
CA LYS A 48 -11.59 20.45 -1.66
C LYS A 48 -12.23 19.29 -0.89
N LEU A 49 -13.38 19.55 -0.27
CA LEU A 49 -14.29 18.50 0.20
C LEU A 49 -15.58 18.64 -0.62
N VAL A 50 -15.81 17.70 -1.53
CA VAL A 50 -16.94 17.77 -2.46
C VAL A 50 -18.13 16.96 -1.90
N LEU A 51 -19.32 17.54 -1.88
CA LEU A 51 -20.56 16.83 -1.53
C LEU A 51 -21.06 16.03 -2.74
N LEU A 52 -21.09 14.71 -2.63
CA LEU A 52 -21.52 13.77 -3.67
C LEU A 52 -22.66 12.89 -3.14
N ASN A 53 -23.86 13.06 -3.68
CA ASN A 53 -25.06 12.37 -3.20
C ASN A 53 -25.67 11.40 -4.23
N ASP A 54 -25.08 11.32 -5.42
CA ASP A 54 -25.38 10.34 -6.44
C ASP A 54 -24.32 9.23 -6.45
N ILE A 55 -24.75 7.98 -6.67
CA ILE A 55 -23.84 6.82 -6.64
C ILE A 55 -22.81 6.91 -7.78
N ALA A 56 -23.23 7.29 -8.99
CA ALA A 56 -22.34 7.34 -10.14
C ALA A 56 -21.28 8.44 -9.97
N ASP A 57 -21.63 9.58 -9.35
CA ASP A 57 -20.67 10.64 -9.04
C ASP A 57 -19.61 10.18 -8.01
N VAL A 58 -20.02 9.40 -7.00
CA VAL A 58 -19.09 8.84 -6.01
C VAL A 58 -18.17 7.79 -6.66
N GLU A 59 -18.71 6.90 -7.50
CA GLU A 59 -17.90 5.93 -8.24
C GLU A 59 -16.90 6.62 -9.19
N ALA A 60 -17.34 7.64 -9.92
CA ALA A 60 -16.49 8.44 -10.79
C ALA A 60 -15.37 9.13 -9.99
N PHE A 61 -15.70 9.71 -8.83
CA PHE A 61 -14.73 10.32 -7.92
C PHE A 61 -13.69 9.32 -7.43
N ILE A 62 -14.11 8.12 -7.01
CA ILE A 62 -13.21 7.05 -6.55
C ILE A 62 -12.29 6.58 -7.68
N SER A 63 -12.83 6.36 -8.88
CA SER A 63 -12.06 5.88 -10.04
C SER A 63 -11.08 6.92 -10.61
N GLY A 64 -11.29 8.21 -10.31
CA GLY A 64 -10.47 9.31 -10.80
C GLY A 64 -9.10 9.46 -10.12
N ALA A 65 -8.81 8.67 -9.07
CA ALA A 65 -7.57 8.75 -8.33
C ALA A 65 -7.04 7.35 -7.92
N GLU A 66 -5.73 7.25 -7.69
CA GLU A 66 -5.14 6.00 -7.16
C GLU A 66 -5.61 5.72 -5.71
N VAL A 67 -5.82 6.80 -4.95
CA VAL A 67 -6.36 6.78 -3.59
C VAL A 67 -7.40 7.88 -3.50
N ALA A 68 -8.59 7.54 -3.00
CA ALA A 68 -9.67 8.49 -2.76
C ALA A 68 -10.28 8.26 -1.38
N VAL A 69 -10.70 9.33 -0.71
CA VAL A 69 -11.33 9.27 0.60
C VAL A 69 -12.74 9.81 0.52
N VAL A 70 -13.72 9.03 0.99
CA VAL A 70 -15.13 9.45 1.07
C VAL A 70 -15.59 9.30 2.51
N GLY A 71 -16.09 10.40 3.09
CA GLY A 71 -16.79 10.36 4.37
C GLY A 71 -18.29 10.15 4.15
N PHE A 72 -18.84 9.11 4.75
CA PHE A 72 -20.25 8.78 4.70
C PHE A 72 -20.93 9.17 6.01
N PHE A 73 -21.87 10.11 5.94
CA PHE A 73 -22.53 10.69 7.11
C PHE A 73 -24.05 10.67 6.96
N GLN A 74 -24.77 10.87 8.07
CA GLN A 74 -26.23 11.04 8.03
C GLN A 74 -26.60 12.48 7.64
N GLU A 75 -25.86 13.44 8.18
CA GLU A 75 -26.04 14.88 7.97
C GLU A 75 -24.80 15.46 7.28
N PRO A 76 -24.95 16.46 6.40
CA PRO A 76 -23.82 17.10 5.73
C PRO A 76 -23.00 18.00 6.65
N GLU A 77 -23.48 18.29 7.87
CA GLU A 77 -22.78 19.06 8.89
C GLU A 77 -22.87 18.35 10.24
N SER A 78 -21.71 18.01 10.81
CA SER A 78 -21.57 17.36 12.11
C SER A 78 -20.18 17.62 12.69
N PRO A 79 -19.93 17.29 13.98
CA PRO A 79 -18.58 17.34 14.54
C PRO A 79 -17.57 16.51 13.72
N GLU A 80 -17.97 15.34 13.25
CA GLU A 80 -17.14 14.43 12.45
C GLU A 80 -16.85 15.00 11.06
N VAL A 81 -17.83 15.62 10.41
CA VAL A 81 -17.62 16.34 9.14
C VAL A 81 -16.65 17.50 9.33
N SER A 82 -16.72 18.21 10.46
CA SER A 82 -15.78 19.29 10.78
C SER A 82 -14.35 18.76 10.91
N GLN A 83 -14.15 17.61 11.55
CA GLN A 83 -12.85 16.94 11.60
C GLN A 83 -12.38 16.51 10.20
N LEU A 84 -13.27 15.95 9.37
CA LEU A 84 -12.93 15.57 7.99
C LEU A 84 -12.44 16.76 7.16
N ARG A 85 -13.09 17.93 7.29
CA ARG A 85 -12.65 19.17 6.63
C ARG A 85 -11.23 19.57 7.05
N LEU A 86 -10.90 19.45 8.34
CA LEU A 86 -9.55 19.72 8.85
C LEU A 86 -8.52 18.76 8.25
N VAL A 87 -8.85 17.47 8.13
CA VAL A 87 -7.96 16.47 7.54
C VAL A 87 -7.73 16.74 6.05
N ALA A 88 -8.79 17.04 5.30
CA ALA A 88 -8.69 17.36 3.88
C ALA A 88 -7.77 18.55 3.62
N ALA A 89 -7.75 19.54 4.52
CA ALA A 89 -6.83 20.66 4.46
C ALA A 89 -5.36 20.29 4.78
N ARG A 90 -5.14 19.26 5.60
CA ARG A 90 -3.78 18.81 6.01
C ARG A 90 -3.09 17.95 4.95
N ILE A 91 -3.85 17.24 4.12
CA ILE A 91 -3.29 16.29 3.12
C ILE A 91 -3.86 16.56 1.71
N PRO A 92 -3.56 17.75 1.12
CA PRO A 92 -4.20 18.23 -0.11
C PRO A 92 -3.97 17.36 -1.35
N GLU A 93 -2.95 16.49 -1.32
CA GLU A 93 -2.63 15.52 -2.37
C GLU A 93 -3.57 14.30 -2.40
N VAL A 94 -4.37 14.08 -1.36
CA VAL A 94 -5.43 13.07 -1.34
C VAL A 94 -6.77 13.77 -1.65
N PRO A 95 -7.55 13.30 -2.63
CA PRO A 95 -8.88 13.85 -2.89
C PRO A 95 -9.88 13.38 -1.84
N PHE A 96 -10.73 14.31 -1.37
CA PHE A 96 -11.80 14.03 -0.41
C PHE A 96 -13.18 14.36 -0.96
N ALA A 97 -14.13 13.48 -0.66
CA ALA A 97 -15.55 13.73 -0.83
C ALA A 97 -16.30 13.43 0.47
N LEU A 98 -17.51 13.95 0.57
CA LEU A 98 -18.47 13.61 1.61
C LEU A 98 -19.80 13.23 0.95
N SER A 99 -20.53 12.28 1.53
CA SER A 99 -21.88 11.93 1.13
C SER A 99 -22.79 11.86 2.33
N SER A 100 -23.96 12.48 2.22
CA SER A 100 -25.05 12.38 3.22
C SER A 100 -26.27 11.62 2.68
N SER A 101 -26.16 11.03 1.49
CA SER A 101 -27.23 10.30 0.82
C SER A 101 -27.40 8.90 1.42
N SER A 102 -28.63 8.56 1.83
CA SER A 102 -28.94 7.21 2.32
C SER A 102 -28.72 6.15 1.23
N ALA A 103 -29.02 6.46 -0.03
CA ALA A 103 -28.83 5.54 -1.16
C ALA A 103 -27.35 5.23 -1.41
N VAL A 104 -26.48 6.25 -1.31
CA VAL A 104 -25.03 6.07 -1.42
C VAL A 104 -24.51 5.23 -0.24
N ARG A 105 -24.95 5.53 0.98
CA ARG A 105 -24.55 4.75 2.17
C ARG A 105 -24.96 3.28 2.06
N GLU A 106 -26.18 3.01 1.61
CA GLU A 106 -26.67 1.65 1.36
C GLU A 106 -25.84 0.93 0.29
N HIS A 107 -25.51 1.61 -0.81
CA HIS A 107 -24.68 1.07 -1.89
C HIS A 107 -23.29 0.61 -1.39
N TYR A 108 -22.65 1.38 -0.51
CA TYR A 108 -21.35 1.02 0.08
C TYR A 108 -21.46 0.14 1.34
N GLY A 109 -22.68 -0.21 1.78
CA GLY A 109 -22.90 -1.03 2.97
C GLY A 109 -22.50 -0.35 4.27
N VAL A 110 -22.66 0.97 4.35
CA VAL A 110 -22.31 1.80 5.50
C VAL A 110 -23.56 2.19 6.27
N THR A 111 -23.64 1.84 7.55
CA THR A 111 -24.79 2.16 8.42
C THR A 111 -24.53 3.34 9.36
N GLU A 112 -23.29 3.45 9.84
CA GLU A 112 -22.82 4.44 10.83
C GLU A 112 -21.92 5.49 10.14
N ALA A 113 -21.65 6.60 10.81
CA ALA A 113 -20.68 7.58 10.33
C ALA A 113 -19.31 6.91 10.09
N THR A 114 -18.85 6.92 8.83
CA THR A 114 -17.68 6.14 8.41
C THR A 114 -16.81 6.95 7.46
N LEU A 115 -15.51 6.94 7.71
CA LEU A 115 -14.51 7.43 6.77
C LEU A 115 -13.95 6.24 5.99
N THR A 116 -14.11 6.25 4.67
CA THR A 116 -13.63 5.17 3.81
C THR A 116 -12.51 5.64 2.90
N LEU A 117 -11.43 4.85 2.86
CA LEU A 117 -10.32 5.00 1.92
C LEU A 117 -10.40 3.90 0.86
N PHE A 118 -10.42 4.30 -0.40
CA PHE A 118 -10.44 3.42 -1.57
C PHE A 118 -9.07 3.40 -2.25
N ARG A 119 -8.62 2.21 -2.67
CA ARG A 119 -7.31 1.98 -3.27
C ARG A 119 -7.45 1.34 -4.63
N ARG A 120 -6.88 1.98 -5.65
CA ARG A 120 -6.84 1.43 -7.01
C ARG A 120 -5.85 0.27 -7.13
N ALA A 121 -4.68 0.40 -6.49
CA ALA A 121 -3.55 -0.51 -6.66
C ALA A 121 -3.92 -1.99 -6.43
N ASP A 122 -4.69 -2.26 -5.38
CA ASP A 122 -5.12 -3.60 -4.97
C ASP A 122 -6.64 -3.76 -4.89
N LYS A 123 -7.39 -2.76 -5.39
CA LYS A 123 -8.86 -2.70 -5.42
C LYS A 123 -9.50 -2.89 -4.03
N ASP A 124 -8.78 -2.50 -2.98
CA ASP A 124 -9.21 -2.67 -1.60
C ASP A 124 -9.86 -1.40 -1.04
N ARG A 125 -10.65 -1.61 0.02
CA ARG A 125 -11.38 -0.58 0.76
C ARG A 125 -11.07 -0.68 2.25
N ARG A 126 -10.81 0.45 2.89
CA ARG A 126 -10.56 0.52 4.33
C ARG A 126 -11.54 1.47 4.98
N ASP A 127 -12.26 0.98 5.97
CA ASP A 127 -13.27 1.74 6.70
C ASP A 127 -12.76 2.09 8.10
N LEU A 128 -12.96 3.34 8.50
CA LEU A 128 -12.78 3.83 9.86
C LEU A 128 -14.15 4.23 10.40
N ASN A 129 -14.65 3.46 11.36
CA ASN A 129 -15.87 3.79 12.11
C ASN A 129 -15.62 5.04 12.96
N MET A 130 -16.51 6.02 12.87
CA MET A 130 -16.40 7.32 13.55
C MET A 130 -17.35 7.45 14.74
N GLU A 131 -18.26 6.50 14.97
CA GLU A 131 -19.21 6.52 16.09
C GLU A 131 -18.68 5.79 17.34
N SER A 132 -17.75 4.84 17.17
CA SER A 132 -17.31 3.95 18.26
C SER A 132 -16.28 4.57 19.22
N GLU A 133 -15.57 5.63 18.80
CA GLU A 133 -14.54 6.31 19.59
C GLU A 133 -14.54 7.81 19.28
N GLU A 134 -13.95 8.62 20.16
CA GLU A 134 -13.68 10.03 19.86
C GLU A 134 -12.63 10.10 18.73
N ILE A 135 -13.10 10.21 17.48
CA ILE A 135 -12.24 10.32 16.29
C ILE A 135 -12.01 11.80 15.98
N ASP A 136 -10.75 12.22 16.09
CA ASP A 136 -10.28 13.54 15.71
C ASP A 136 -9.53 13.53 14.37
N ALA A 137 -9.16 14.72 13.90
CA ALA A 137 -8.40 14.88 12.67
C ALA A 137 -7.02 14.18 12.70
N ASP A 138 -6.40 13.97 13.87
CA ASP A 138 -5.10 13.31 13.98
C ASP A 138 -5.25 11.80 13.74
N LYS A 139 -6.26 11.17 14.35
CA LYS A 139 -6.60 9.75 14.13
C LYS A 139 -7.00 9.49 12.69
N MET A 140 -7.82 10.36 12.09
CA MET A 140 -8.18 10.24 10.66
C MET A 140 -6.96 10.39 9.75
N SER A 141 -6.11 11.39 9.99
CA SER A 141 -4.88 11.60 9.21
C SER A 141 -3.98 10.37 9.30
N ARG A 142 -3.79 9.82 10.50
CA ARG A 142 -3.00 8.60 10.72
C ARG A 142 -3.60 7.41 9.99
N PHE A 143 -4.91 7.20 10.07
CA PHE A 143 -5.60 6.13 9.37
C PHE A 143 -5.36 6.21 7.86
N ILE A 144 -5.51 7.40 7.27
CA ILE A 144 -5.27 7.61 5.84
C ILE A 144 -3.81 7.31 5.49
N ARG A 145 -2.84 7.88 6.21
CA ARG A 145 -1.41 7.70 5.91
C ARG A 145 -0.93 6.25 6.02
N ILE A 146 -1.48 5.49 6.97
CA ILE A 146 -1.14 4.08 7.17
C ILE A 146 -1.72 3.21 6.05
N ASN A 147 -2.92 3.53 5.56
CA ASN A 147 -3.62 2.72 4.58
C ASN A 147 -3.44 3.21 3.13
N GLU A 148 -2.82 4.37 2.93
CA GLU A 148 -2.51 4.93 1.62
C GLU A 148 -1.62 3.97 0.82
N LEU A 149 -2.18 3.36 -0.23
CA LEU A 149 -1.46 2.48 -1.14
C LEU A 149 -1.72 2.94 -2.58
N ARG A 150 -0.65 3.42 -3.20
CA ARG A 150 -0.59 3.92 -4.57
C ARG A 150 -0.02 2.86 -5.51
N LEU A 151 -0.15 3.08 -6.82
CA LEU A 151 0.40 2.17 -7.83
C LEU A 151 1.89 1.95 -7.61
N VAL A 152 2.62 3.02 -7.28
CA VAL A 152 3.98 2.94 -6.71
C VAL A 152 3.97 3.59 -5.35
N THR A 153 4.18 2.79 -4.30
CA THR A 153 4.20 3.27 -2.91
C THR A 153 5.63 3.33 -2.40
N GLU A 154 6.05 4.45 -1.82
CA GLU A 154 7.34 4.53 -1.13
C GLU A 154 7.28 3.78 0.19
N TYR A 155 8.24 2.89 0.40
CA TYR A 155 8.39 2.15 1.63
C TYR A 155 9.08 3.01 2.70
N ASN A 156 8.37 3.19 3.81
CA ASN A 156 8.85 3.82 5.03
C ASN A 156 8.05 3.29 6.24
N PRO A 157 8.43 3.62 7.49
CA PRO A 157 7.72 3.12 8.67
C PRO A 157 6.21 3.41 8.72
N THR A 158 5.74 4.49 8.09
CA THR A 158 4.31 4.83 8.04
C THR A 158 3.57 3.96 7.04
N THR A 159 4.11 3.76 5.84
CA THR A 159 3.46 2.99 4.76
C THR A 159 3.65 1.47 4.89
N ALA A 160 4.60 1.02 5.72
CA ALA A 160 4.91 -0.39 5.91
C ALA A 160 3.68 -1.22 6.28
N VAL A 161 2.84 -0.71 7.18
CA VAL A 161 1.62 -1.40 7.61
C VAL A 161 0.60 -1.54 6.46
N GLY A 162 0.42 -0.50 5.64
CA GLY A 162 -0.47 -0.54 4.47
C GLY A 162 0.01 -1.51 3.40
N VAL A 163 1.32 -1.54 3.14
CA VAL A 163 1.96 -2.50 2.22
C VAL A 163 1.79 -3.93 2.71
N LEU A 164 1.99 -4.18 4.01
CA LEU A 164 1.83 -5.49 4.63
C LEU A 164 0.39 -6.02 4.57
N HIS A 165 -0.59 -5.12 4.68
CA HIS A 165 -2.00 -5.49 4.63
C HIS A 165 -2.61 -5.43 3.22
N SER A 166 -1.79 -5.26 2.17
CA SER A 166 -2.29 -5.35 0.80
C SER A 166 -2.78 -6.77 0.49
N SER A 167 -3.83 -6.87 -0.31
CA SER A 167 -4.32 -8.14 -0.85
C SER A 167 -3.40 -8.72 -1.93
N LEU A 168 -2.47 -7.93 -2.47
CA LEU A 168 -1.50 -8.39 -3.46
C LEU A 168 -0.37 -9.16 -2.78
N LEU A 169 -0.20 -10.41 -3.19
CA LEU A 169 0.81 -11.33 -2.65
C LEU A 169 2.17 -11.21 -3.34
N LEU A 170 2.23 -10.54 -4.49
CA LEU A 170 3.46 -10.31 -5.24
C LEU A 170 3.85 -8.85 -5.15
N HIS A 171 5.06 -8.60 -4.68
CA HIS A 171 5.59 -7.25 -4.53
C HIS A 171 6.88 -7.12 -5.35
N LEU A 172 6.98 -6.02 -6.09
CA LEU A 172 8.18 -5.63 -6.80
C LEU A 172 8.76 -4.38 -6.11
N LEU A 173 10.00 -4.46 -5.65
CA LEU A 173 10.71 -3.35 -5.04
C LEU A 173 11.76 -2.77 -6.00
N LEU A 174 11.80 -1.45 -6.12
CA LEU A 174 12.89 -0.70 -6.72
C LEU A 174 13.75 -0.08 -5.62
N PHE A 175 14.98 -0.57 -5.47
CA PHE A 175 15.98 0.01 -4.59
C PHE A 175 16.75 1.09 -5.34
N THR A 176 16.71 2.33 -4.86
CA THR A 176 17.32 3.44 -5.59
C THR A 176 17.70 4.61 -4.68
N ASP A 177 18.60 5.46 -5.17
CA ASP A 177 18.93 6.73 -4.56
C ASP A 177 17.97 7.82 -5.08
N LYS A 178 17.09 8.33 -4.21
CA LYS A 178 16.17 9.42 -4.55
C LYS A 178 16.88 10.75 -4.87
N LYS A 179 18.12 10.93 -4.41
CA LYS A 179 18.93 12.13 -4.66
C LYS A 179 19.68 12.09 -6.00
N SER A 180 19.67 10.94 -6.68
CA SER A 180 20.25 10.81 -8.02
C SER A 180 19.51 11.69 -9.03
N SER A 181 20.25 12.36 -9.93
CA SER A 181 19.68 13.16 -11.02
C SER A 181 18.82 12.35 -12.00
N GLU A 182 19.04 11.04 -12.08
CA GLU A 182 18.27 10.12 -12.92
C GLU A 182 16.95 9.67 -12.27
N HIS A 183 16.76 9.95 -10.98
CA HIS A 183 15.60 9.46 -10.22
C HIS A 183 14.25 9.85 -10.86
N PRO A 184 14.01 11.08 -11.36
CA PRO A 184 12.72 11.44 -11.94
C PRO A 184 12.34 10.58 -13.15
N GLU A 185 13.25 10.39 -14.10
CA GLU A 185 12.99 9.59 -15.30
C GLU A 185 12.88 8.09 -14.97
N ARG A 186 13.70 7.61 -14.03
CA ARG A 186 13.60 6.24 -13.50
C ARG A 186 12.22 5.97 -12.90
N MET A 187 11.72 6.88 -12.08
CA MET A 187 10.40 6.77 -11.45
C MET A 187 9.25 6.88 -12.44
N ARG A 188 9.41 7.69 -13.49
CA ARG A 188 8.43 7.77 -14.59
C ARG A 188 8.27 6.40 -15.24
N ARG A 189 9.36 5.77 -15.69
CA ARG A 189 9.32 4.45 -16.33
C ARG A 189 8.86 3.34 -15.41
N TYR A 190 9.26 3.40 -14.14
CA TYR A 190 8.83 2.43 -13.14
C TYR A 190 7.32 2.51 -12.89
N ARG A 191 6.74 3.72 -12.86
CA ARG A 191 5.28 3.92 -12.77
C ARG A 191 4.57 3.47 -14.05
N GLU A 192 5.11 3.80 -15.23
CA GLU A 192 4.55 3.31 -16.51
C GLU A 192 4.54 1.77 -16.57
N ALA A 193 5.56 1.10 -16.00
CA ALA A 193 5.57 -0.35 -15.87
C ALA A 193 4.55 -0.87 -14.84
N ALA A 194 4.33 -0.15 -13.73
CA ALA A 194 3.36 -0.54 -12.69
C ALA A 194 1.94 -0.66 -13.23
N GLU A 195 1.55 0.24 -14.15
CA GLU A 195 0.25 0.22 -14.83
C GLU A 195 -0.02 -1.13 -15.54
N LEU A 196 1.01 -1.80 -16.06
CA LEU A 196 0.88 -3.10 -16.74
C LEU A 196 0.52 -4.25 -15.78
N PHE A 197 0.74 -4.06 -14.48
CA PHE A 197 0.57 -5.06 -13.43
C PHE A 197 -0.43 -4.64 -12.34
N GLU A 198 -1.27 -3.64 -12.63
CA GLU A 198 -2.33 -3.20 -11.73
C GLU A 198 -3.20 -4.38 -11.25
N GLY A 199 -3.43 -4.45 -9.94
CA GLY A 199 -4.19 -5.53 -9.32
C GLY A 199 -3.50 -6.90 -9.34
N LYS A 200 -2.21 -6.99 -9.72
CA LYS A 200 -1.44 -8.23 -9.78
C LYS A 200 -0.15 -8.17 -8.98
N ILE A 201 0.61 -7.09 -9.12
CA ILE A 201 1.89 -6.89 -8.43
C ILE A 201 1.89 -5.51 -7.80
N LEU A 202 2.22 -5.44 -6.52
CA LEU A 202 2.38 -4.17 -5.80
C LEU A 202 3.79 -3.61 -6.08
N PHE A 203 3.88 -2.39 -6.61
CA PHE A 203 5.16 -1.74 -6.87
C PHE A 203 5.56 -0.85 -5.70
N ILE A 204 6.80 -1.00 -5.25
CA ILE A 204 7.32 -0.40 -4.03
C ILE A 204 8.64 0.31 -4.33
N LEU A 205 8.76 1.57 -3.92
CA LEU A 205 10.02 2.30 -3.96
C LEU A 205 10.73 2.18 -2.62
N VAL A 206 12.00 1.76 -2.62
CA VAL A 206 12.85 1.74 -1.42
C VAL A 206 13.98 2.75 -1.59
N ASP A 207 13.88 3.87 -0.88
CA ASP A 207 14.94 4.87 -0.84
C ASP A 207 16.09 4.43 0.07
N ILE A 208 17.30 4.38 -0.48
CA ILE A 208 18.50 4.00 0.27
C ILE A 208 19.04 5.10 1.19
N ASN A 209 18.52 6.32 1.06
CA ASN A 209 18.88 7.42 1.96
C ASN A 209 18.17 7.32 3.32
N LEU A 210 17.12 6.50 3.42
CA LEU A 210 16.43 6.24 4.68
C LEU A 210 17.13 5.10 5.43
N LYS A 211 17.66 5.41 6.62
CA LYS A 211 18.36 4.42 7.46
C LYS A 211 17.48 3.21 7.82
N SER A 212 16.17 3.42 7.99
CA SER A 212 15.20 2.34 8.24
C SER A 212 15.17 1.28 7.12
N ASN A 213 15.62 1.62 5.92
CA ASN A 213 15.59 0.73 4.76
C ASN A 213 16.86 -0.14 4.62
N GLU A 214 17.87 0.05 5.47
CA GLU A 214 19.09 -0.77 5.46
C GLU A 214 18.78 -2.25 5.74
N GLN A 215 17.81 -2.54 6.63
CA GLN A 215 17.40 -3.91 6.94
C GLN A 215 16.70 -4.58 5.74
N VAL A 216 15.88 -3.81 5.00
CA VAL A 216 15.23 -4.29 3.78
C VAL A 216 16.28 -4.64 2.72
N MET A 217 17.27 -3.76 2.50
CA MET A 217 18.38 -4.07 1.59
C MET A 217 19.15 -5.33 1.99
N ALA A 218 19.41 -5.51 3.29
CA ALA A 218 20.11 -6.69 3.80
C ALA A 218 19.33 -7.98 3.57
N TYR A 219 18.00 -7.96 3.73
CA TYR A 219 17.13 -9.12 3.43
C TYR A 219 17.28 -9.59 1.97
N PHE A 220 17.30 -8.64 1.04
CA PHE A 220 17.52 -8.90 -0.39
C PHE A 220 19.00 -9.06 -0.77
N LYS A 221 19.91 -9.04 0.22
CA LYS A 221 21.37 -9.22 0.03
C LYS A 221 21.97 -8.22 -0.97
N LEU A 222 21.41 -7.00 -1.02
CA LEU A 222 21.85 -5.93 -1.92
C LEU A 222 22.89 -5.03 -1.25
N LYS A 223 23.91 -4.65 -2.03
CA LYS A 223 24.90 -3.63 -1.67
C LYS A 223 24.62 -2.33 -2.41
N LYS A 224 25.05 -1.19 -1.86
CA LYS A 224 24.91 0.13 -2.50
C LYS A 224 25.54 0.19 -3.91
N SER A 225 26.62 -0.57 -4.14
CA SER A 225 27.29 -0.64 -5.45
C SER A 225 26.51 -1.39 -6.54
N GLN A 226 25.39 -2.03 -6.19
CA GLN A 226 24.54 -2.79 -7.13
C GLN A 226 23.26 -2.04 -7.48
N LEU A 227 23.15 -0.76 -7.12
CA LEU A 227 21.94 0.04 -7.29
C LEU A 227 22.02 0.89 -8.57
N PRO A 228 20.88 1.13 -9.24
CA PRO A 228 19.52 0.68 -8.87
C PRO A 228 19.32 -0.84 -9.04
N ALA A 229 18.39 -1.41 -8.27
CA ALA A 229 18.08 -2.84 -8.37
C ALA A 229 16.58 -3.08 -8.21
N LEU A 230 16.08 -4.10 -8.92
CA LEU A 230 14.77 -4.68 -8.69
C LEU A 230 14.89 -5.89 -7.78
N ALA A 231 13.90 -6.08 -6.91
CA ALA A 231 13.65 -7.36 -6.28
C ALA A 231 12.17 -7.68 -6.37
N ILE A 232 11.84 -8.89 -6.78
CA ILE A 232 10.46 -9.39 -6.75
C ILE A 232 10.39 -10.47 -5.70
N PHE A 233 9.32 -10.48 -4.91
CA PHE A 233 9.06 -11.56 -3.98
C PHE A 233 7.59 -11.90 -3.88
N HIS A 234 7.34 -13.16 -3.54
CA HIS A 234 6.03 -13.69 -3.22
C HIS A 234 5.92 -13.84 -1.70
N THR A 235 4.95 -13.18 -1.09
CA THR A 235 4.83 -13.06 0.36
C THR A 235 4.59 -14.41 1.08
N PRO A 236 3.69 -15.30 0.61
CA PRO A 236 3.38 -16.54 1.31
C PRO A 236 4.54 -17.53 1.49
N ASP A 237 5.41 -17.67 0.48
CA ASP A 237 6.51 -18.65 0.48
C ASP A 237 7.92 -18.02 0.50
N GLU A 238 7.97 -16.69 0.59
CA GLU A 238 9.19 -15.88 0.56
C GLU A 238 10.12 -16.12 -0.64
N LYS A 239 9.60 -16.71 -1.74
CA LYS A 239 10.37 -16.86 -2.98
C LYS A 239 10.69 -15.49 -3.53
N ARG A 240 11.94 -15.30 -3.94
CA ARG A 240 12.43 -14.01 -4.43
C ARG A 240 13.53 -14.14 -5.47
N ASP A 241 13.54 -13.20 -6.39
CA ASP A 241 14.64 -12.96 -7.33
C ASP A 241 15.08 -11.49 -7.22
N VAL A 242 16.36 -11.23 -7.52
CA VAL A 242 16.97 -9.89 -7.46
C VAL A 242 17.71 -9.62 -8.75
N LEU A 243 17.55 -8.41 -9.28
CA LEU A 243 18.16 -7.96 -10.52
C LEU A 243 18.78 -6.56 -10.33
N PRO A 244 20.11 -6.48 -10.14
CA PRO A 244 20.85 -5.23 -10.33
C PRO A 244 20.68 -4.72 -11.76
N LEU A 245 20.53 -3.42 -11.91
CA LEU A 245 20.31 -2.76 -13.20
C LEU A 245 21.23 -1.56 -13.36
N GLU A 246 21.68 -1.31 -14.58
CA GLU A 246 22.28 -0.01 -14.94
C GLU A 246 21.17 1.05 -15.05
N GLU A 247 20.07 0.70 -15.72
CA GLU A 247 18.94 1.59 -15.97
C GLU A 247 17.61 0.83 -15.89
N VAL A 248 16.57 1.50 -15.40
CA VAL A 248 15.19 1.00 -15.37
C VAL A 248 14.53 1.34 -16.71
N SER A 249 14.12 0.32 -17.47
CA SER A 249 13.23 0.43 -18.62
C SER A 249 11.96 -0.38 -18.38
N ILE A 250 10.90 -0.04 -19.13
CA ILE A 250 9.61 -0.73 -19.03
C ILE A 250 9.76 -2.20 -19.46
N GLU A 251 10.51 -2.48 -20.53
CA GLU A 251 10.72 -3.87 -20.97
C GLU A 251 11.47 -4.68 -19.92
N ARG A 252 12.53 -4.12 -19.32
CA ARG A 252 13.31 -4.81 -18.29
C ARG A 252 12.48 -5.17 -17.06
N VAL A 253 11.63 -4.24 -16.60
CA VAL A 253 10.71 -4.50 -15.48
C VAL A 253 9.73 -5.61 -15.86
N LYS A 254 9.11 -5.51 -17.03
CA LYS A 254 8.14 -6.48 -17.52
C LYS A 254 8.75 -7.88 -17.67
N ASP A 255 9.91 -7.99 -18.28
CA ASP A 255 10.61 -9.25 -18.51
C ASP A 255 10.99 -9.90 -17.18
N PHE A 256 11.48 -9.11 -16.23
CA PHE A 256 11.83 -9.59 -14.89
C PHE A 256 10.61 -10.14 -14.14
N CYS A 257 9.50 -9.40 -14.11
CA CYS A 257 8.25 -9.86 -13.50
C CYS A 257 7.73 -11.15 -14.17
N ASN A 258 7.70 -11.19 -15.51
CA ASN A 258 7.19 -12.36 -16.24
C ASN A 258 8.05 -13.60 -16.04
N ALA A 259 9.38 -13.44 -15.99
CA ALA A 259 10.29 -14.56 -15.73
C ALA A 259 10.01 -15.18 -14.35
N PHE A 260 9.80 -14.35 -13.32
CA PHE A 260 9.46 -14.82 -11.98
C PHE A 260 8.10 -15.53 -11.94
N LEU A 261 7.07 -14.94 -12.56
CA LEU A 261 5.74 -15.56 -12.65
C LEU A 261 5.77 -16.92 -13.35
N GLN A 262 6.49 -17.04 -14.47
CA GLN A 262 6.63 -18.30 -15.19
C GLN A 262 7.38 -19.35 -14.36
N LYS A 263 8.38 -18.94 -13.58
CA LYS A 263 9.10 -19.83 -12.67
C LYS A 263 8.17 -20.37 -11.58
N MET A 264 7.33 -19.51 -10.98
CA MET A 264 6.34 -19.94 -9.99
C MET A 264 5.35 -20.96 -10.55
N GLN A 265 4.78 -20.69 -11.73
CA GLN A 265 3.84 -21.61 -12.39
C GLN A 265 4.47 -22.99 -12.64
N LYS A 266 5.70 -23.03 -13.14
CA LYS A 266 6.42 -24.30 -13.39
C LYS A 266 6.75 -25.08 -12.12
N GLU A 267 6.82 -24.42 -10.97
CA GLU A 267 7.04 -25.09 -9.68
C GLU A 267 5.74 -25.66 -9.12
N GLU A 268 4.61 -24.99 -9.33
CA GLU A 268 3.27 -25.50 -8.99
C GLU A 268 2.86 -26.68 -9.87
N ASP A 269 3.24 -26.68 -11.15
CA ASP A 269 2.92 -27.76 -12.10
C ASP A 269 3.75 -29.04 -11.91
N LYS A 270 4.76 -29.05 -11.02
CA LYS A 270 5.53 -30.25 -10.70
C LYS A 270 4.76 -31.08 -9.66
N PRO A 271 4.18 -32.24 -10.02
CA PRO A 271 3.59 -33.12 -9.02
C PRO A 271 4.67 -33.55 -8.01
N GLU A 272 4.29 -33.65 -6.74
CA GLU A 272 5.14 -34.13 -5.65
C GLU A 272 5.60 -35.59 -5.88
N GLU A 273 6.55 -35.82 -6.77
CA GLU A 273 7.33 -37.06 -6.83
C GLU A 273 8.33 -37.07 -5.68
N LYS A 274 7.86 -37.26 -4.44
CA LYS A 274 8.72 -37.53 -3.28
C LYS A 274 7.96 -38.09 -2.07
N ALA A 275 7.18 -39.15 -2.29
CA ALA A 275 6.67 -39.97 -1.18
C ALA A 275 6.42 -41.42 -1.59
N PHE A 276 7.38 -42.09 -2.24
CA PHE A 276 7.47 -43.55 -2.23
C PHE A 276 8.84 -43.93 -2.77
N ASN A 277 9.78 -44.25 -1.87
CA ASN A 277 10.89 -45.20 -2.06
C ASN A 277 11.86 -45.03 -0.90
N GLU A 278 11.68 -45.83 0.16
CA GLU A 278 12.74 -46.58 0.86
C GLU A 278 12.13 -47.27 2.10
N GLU A 279 11.43 -48.39 1.86
CA GLU A 279 11.48 -49.54 2.77
C GLU A 279 11.66 -50.78 1.89
N LEU A 280 12.92 -51.22 1.78
CA LEU A 280 13.30 -52.61 1.49
C LEU A 280 14.59 -52.92 2.28
#